data_AF-W7C1E6-F1
#
_entry.id   AF-W7C1E6-F1
#
_cell.length_a   1.000
_cell.length_b   1.000
_cell.length_c   1.000
_cell.angle_alpha   90.00
_cell.angle_beta   90.00
_cell.angle_gamma   90.00
#
_symmetry.space_group_name_H-M   'P 1'
#
loop_
_entity.id
_entity.type
_entity.pdbx_description
1 polymer ?
#
loop_
_entity_poly.entity_id
_entity_poly.type
_entity_poly.pdbx_seq_one_letter_code
_entity_poly.pdbx_strand_id
1 'polypeptide(L)' 'MISLLNDIENVQIYITTFDYPRALTKNDIKQIAITNNITSVENWENILNSWMESEEEEVILITGSLYFISEVRKTLLNS' A
#
# COMPACT_ATOMS: atom_id res chain seq x y z
N MET A 1 -9.21 -0.18 11.14
CA MET A 1 -7.86 0.30 10.77
C MET A 1 -7.93 1.41 9.75
N ILE A 2 -8.53 1.21 8.57
CA ILE A 2 -8.65 2.26 7.54
C ILE A 2 -9.31 3.54 8.10
N SER A 3 -10.43 3.40 8.82
CA SER A 3 -11.08 4.55 9.47
C SER A 3 -10.18 5.34 10.41
N LEU A 4 -9.27 4.69 11.14
CA LEU A 4 -8.35 5.36 12.05
C LEU A 4 -7.26 6.12 11.28
N LEU A 5 -6.79 5.55 10.16
CA LEU A 5 -5.79 6.20 9.32
C LEU A 5 -6.38 7.41 8.58
N ASN A 6 -7.66 7.36 8.22
CA ASN A 6 -8.38 8.48 7.59
C ASN A 6 -8.52 9.72 8.50
N ASP A 7 -8.34 9.58 9.82
CA ASP A 7 -8.36 10.70 10.76
C ASP A 7 -7.05 11.53 10.72
N ILE A 8 -6.02 11.04 10.03
CA ILE A 8 -4.75 11.75 9.85
C ILE A 8 -4.92 12.83 8.78
N GLU A 9 -4.54 14.07 9.10
CA GLU A 9 -4.59 15.17 8.15
C GLU A 9 -3.61 14.95 6.98
N ASN A 10 -4.03 15.31 5.76
CA ASN A 10 -3.26 15.15 4.52
C ASN A 10 -2.81 13.70 4.22
N VAL A 11 -3.62 12.71 4.63
CA VAL A 11 -3.32 11.30 4.35
C VAL A 11 -3.83 10.87 2.98
N GLN A 12 -3.00 10.11 2.26
CA GLN A 12 -3.41 9.34 1.08
C GLN A 12 -3.27 7.85 1.40
N ILE A 13 -4.38 7.10 1.27
CA ILE A 13 -4.39 5.67 1.61
C ILE A 13 -4.49 4.84 0.33
N TYR A 14 -3.60 3.86 0.25
CA TYR A 14 -3.55 2.88 -0.82
C TYR A 14 -3.75 1.48 -0.24
N ILE A 15 -4.53 0.66 -0.93
CA ILE A 15 -4.68 -0.77 -0.65
C ILE A 15 -4.18 -1.57 -1.84
N THR A 16 -3.44 -2.64 -1.56
CA THR A 16 -2.84 -3.48 -2.60
C THR A 16 -2.98 -4.97 -2.28
N THR A 17 -2.62 -5.78 -3.25
CA THR A 17 -2.41 -7.22 -3.11
C THR A 17 -0.99 -7.59 -3.58
N PHE A 18 -0.54 -8.78 -3.18
CA PHE A 18 0.79 -9.31 -3.49
C PHE A 18 0.70 -10.84 -3.60
N ASP A 19 1.72 -11.46 -4.18
CA ASP A 19 1.74 -12.91 -4.37
C ASP A 19 1.97 -13.65 -3.04
N TYR A 20 0.88 -13.93 -2.34
CA TYR A 20 0.88 -14.68 -1.10
C TYR A 20 -0.43 -15.43 -0.88
N PRO A 21 -0.43 -16.70 -0.43
CA PRO A 21 -1.63 -17.54 -0.38
C PRO A 21 -2.83 -16.98 0.40
N ARG A 22 -2.58 -16.07 1.34
CA ARG A 22 -3.62 -15.45 2.19
C ARG A 22 -3.81 -13.95 1.91
N ALA A 23 -3.17 -13.42 0.87
CA ALA A 23 -3.41 -12.04 0.46
C ALA A 23 -4.84 -11.88 -0.08
N LEU A 24 -5.36 -10.65 0.05
CA LEU A 24 -6.64 -10.27 -0.56
C LEU A 24 -6.55 -10.44 -2.08
N THR A 25 -7.64 -10.82 -2.73
CA THR A 25 -7.64 -10.88 -4.19
C THR A 25 -7.72 -9.48 -4.80
N LYS A 26 -7.45 -9.36 -6.11
CA LYS A 26 -7.64 -8.11 -6.86
C LYS A 26 -9.08 -7.59 -6.78
N ASN A 27 -10.06 -8.49 -6.72
CA ASN A 27 -11.45 -8.11 -6.59
C ASN A 27 -11.75 -7.57 -5.18
N ASP A 28 -11.20 -8.21 -4.15
CA ASP A 28 -11.39 -7.78 -2.77
C ASP A 28 -10.84 -6.37 -2.54
N ILE A 29 -9.61 -6.09 -3.00
CA ILE A 29 -9.01 -4.76 -2.82
C ILE A 29 -9.79 -3.66 -3.55
N LYS A 30 -10.40 -3.96 -4.70
CA LYS A 30 -11.26 -3.01 -5.43
C LYS A 30 -12.55 -2.72 -4.67
N GLN A 31 -13.19 -3.75 -4.13
CA GLN A 31 -14.41 -3.58 -3.32
C GLN A 31 -14.14 -2.80 -2.03
N ILE A 32 -13.03 -3.11 -1.35
CA ILE A 32 -12.61 -2.39 -0.14
C ILE A 32 -12.28 -0.93 -0.47
N ALA A 33 -11.57 -0.69 -1.58
CA ALA A 33 -11.24 0.65 -2.04
C ALA A 33 -12.48 1.51 -2.28
N ILE A 34 -13.47 0.99 -3.02
CA ILE A 34 -14.74 1.67 -3.27
C ILE A 34 -15.47 1.97 -1.96
N THR A 35 -15.57 0.97 -1.07
CA THR A 35 -16.33 1.08 0.18
C THR A 35 -15.72 2.11 1.15
N ASN A 36 -14.40 2.28 1.14
CA ASN A 36 -13.69 3.17 2.05
C ASN A 36 -13.23 4.47 1.41
N ASN A 37 -13.53 4.69 0.12
CA ASN A 37 -13.06 5.84 -0.67
C ASN A 37 -11.52 6.00 -0.61
N ILE A 38 -10.80 4.90 -0.85
CA ILE A 38 -9.32 4.85 -0.92
C ILE A 38 -8.88 4.29 -2.27
N THR A 39 -7.58 4.38 -2.58
CA THR A 39 -7.06 3.96 -3.88
C THR A 39 -6.64 2.48 -3.85
N SER A 40 -7.14 1.65 -4.78
CA SER A 40 -6.60 0.31 -4.99
C SER A 40 -5.44 0.31 -5.98
N VAL A 41 -4.38 -0.43 -5.67
CA VAL A 41 -3.17 -0.54 -6.48
C VAL A 41 -2.92 -2.02 -6.77
N GLU A 42 -2.69 -2.37 -8.03
CA GLU A 42 -2.36 -3.76 -8.39
C GLU A 42 -0.86 -4.00 -8.50
N ASN A 43 -0.08 -2.99 -8.91
CA ASN A 43 1.38 -3.05 -8.99
C ASN A 43 1.98 -2.09 -7.96
N TRP A 44 2.19 -2.60 -6.75
CA TRP A 44 2.72 -1.83 -5.64
C TRP A 44 4.21 -1.47 -5.82
N GLU A 45 4.97 -2.29 -6.56
CA GLU A 45 6.39 -2.06 -6.84
C GLU A 45 6.59 -0.78 -7.64
N ASN A 46 5.79 -0.58 -8.70
CA ASN A 46 5.85 0.63 -9.51
C ASN A 46 5.52 1.88 -8.69
N ILE A 47 4.52 1.82 -7.82
CA ILE A 47 4.16 2.95 -6.97
C ILE A 47 5.24 3.22 -5.94
N LEU A 48 5.78 2.19 -5.30
CA LEU A 48 6.89 2.33 -4.36
C LEU A 48 8.09 3.00 -5.02
N ASN A 49 8.48 2.57 -6.23
CA ASN A 49 9.56 3.20 -6.99
C ASN A 49 9.26 4.66 -7.30
N SER A 50 8.03 4.97 -7.73
CA SER A 50 7.65 6.37 -8.01
C SER A 50 7.74 7.27 -6.78
N TRP A 51 7.41 6.77 -5.59
CA TRP A 51 7.56 7.52 -4.35
C TRP A 51 9.02 7.66 -3.91
N MET A 52 9.85 6.65 -4.16
CA MET A 52 11.29 6.73 -3.90
C MET A 52 12.03 7.69 -4.82
N GLU A 53 11.54 7.85 -6.06
CA GLU A 53 12.09 8.78 -7.05
C GLU A 53 11.56 10.21 -6.87
N SER A 54 10.51 10.40 -6.08
CA SER A 54 9.94 11.72 -5.79
C SER A 54 10.90 12.58 -4.98
N GLU A 55 10.97 13.88 -5.30
CA GLU A 55 11.69 14.88 -4.49
C GLU A 55 10.82 15.44 -3.35
N GLU A 56 9.58 14.97 -3.21
CA GLU A 56 8.65 15.42 -2.18
C GLU A 56 9.04 14.88 -0.79
N GLU A 57 9.00 15.74 0.22
CA GLU A 57 9.29 15.36 1.61
C GLU A 57 8.02 14.78 2.27
N GLU A 58 7.83 13.48 2.13
CA GLU A 58 6.66 12.76 2.66
C GLU A 58 7.03 11.53 3.50
N VAL A 59 6.09 11.10 4.35
CA VAL A 59 6.23 9.87 5.16
C VAL A 59 5.41 8.75 4.54
N ILE A 60 6.11 7.73 4.02
CA ILE A 60 5.47 6.52 3.47
C ILE A 60 5.31 5.47 4.59
N LEU A 61 4.06 5.20 4.99
CA LEU A 61 3.73 4.17 5.97
C LEU A 61 3.27 2.86 5.30
N ILE A 62 4.05 1.80 5.47
CA ILE A 62 3.71 0.44 5.02
C ILE A 62 3.21 -0.39 6.21
N THR A 63 1.97 -0.88 6.16
CA THR A 63 1.34 -1.58 7.29
C THR A 63 0.32 -2.65 6.85
N GLY A 64 -0.30 -3.34 7.82
CA GLY A 64 -1.40 -4.29 7.63
C GLY A 64 -1.01 -5.76 7.52
N SER A 65 0.19 -6.08 7.03
CA SER A 65 0.66 -7.47 6.90
C SER A 65 2.18 -7.57 7.09
N LEU A 66 2.62 -8.43 8.02
CA LEU A 66 4.05 -8.72 8.22
C LEU A 66 4.70 -9.34 6.97
N TYR A 67 3.95 -10.14 6.22
CA TYR A 67 4.44 -10.72 4.96
C TYR A 67 4.63 -9.65 3.88
N PHE A 68 3.67 -8.73 3.75
CA PHE A 68 3.79 -7.64 2.78
C PHE A 68 4.95 -6.71 3.14
N ILE A 69 5.10 -6.35 4.42
CA ILE A 69 6.23 -5.56 4.92
C ILE A 69 7.56 -6.27 4.60
N SER A 70 7.62 -7.59 4.72
CA SER A 70 8.80 -8.37 4.34
C SER A 70 9.12 -8.28 2.84
N GLU A 71 8.12 -8.28 1.97
CA GLU A 71 8.33 -8.14 0.51
C GLU A 71 8.82 -6.73 0.17
N VAL A 72 8.17 -5.68 0.71
CA VAL A 72 8.62 -4.30 0.52
C VAL A 72 10.07 -4.12 1.00
N ARG A 73 10.42 -4.65 2.18
CA ARG A 73 11.79 -4.59 2.69
C ARG A 73 12.79 -5.28 1.77
N LYS A 74 12.45 -6.44 1.19
CA LYS A 74 13.33 -7.13 0.22
C LYS A 74 13.55 -6.26 -1.01
N THR A 75 12.50 -5.65 -1.56
CA THR A 75 12.60 -4.76 -2.71
C THR A 75 13.52 -3.57 -2.40
N LEU A 76 13.35 -2.92 -1.25
CA LEU A 76 14.16 -1.76 -0.86
C LEU A 76 15.64 -2.09 -0.61
N LEU A 77 15.96 -3.30 -0.15
CA LEU A 77 17.34 -3.69 0.19
C LEU A 77 18.09 -4.38 -0.95
N ASN A 78 17.38 -4.88 -1.96
CA ASN A 78 17.95 -5.58 -3.11
C ASN A 78 17.97 -4.73 -4.39
N SER A 79 17.56 -3.46 -4.30
CA SER A 79 17.60 -2.47 -5.39
C SER A 79 18.92 -1.70 -5.40
#